data_AF-A0A2D9L8W1-F1
#
_entry.id   AF-A0A2D9L8W1-F1
#
_cell.length_a   1.000
_cell.length_b   1.000
_cell.length_c   1.000
_cell.angle_alpha   90.00
_cell.angle_beta   90.00
_cell.angle_gamma   90.00
#
_symmetry.space_group_name_H-M   'P 1'
#
loop_
_entity.id
_entity.type
_entity.pdbx_description
1 polymer ?
#
loop_
_entity_poly.entity_id
_entity_poly.type
_entity_poly.pdbx_seq_one_letter_code
_entity_poly.pdbx_strand_id
1 'polypeptide(L)' 'MYYNVHDIAERYGVACHTIWRWVKDDFLPRPYMFGPGAARWSEEDLRTFDAEFGARSTEWPSSRPQVD' A
#
# COMPACT_ATOMS: atom_id res chain seq x y z
N MET A 1 5.40 12.03 6.24
CA MET A 1 6.04 10.88 6.95
C MET A 1 6.54 9.85 5.94
N TYR A 2 7.44 8.91 6.30
CA TYR A 2 7.84 7.77 5.45
C TYR A 2 7.39 6.44 6.05
N TYR A 3 6.81 5.57 5.22
CA TYR A 3 6.31 4.26 5.60
C TYR A 3 7.19 3.14 5.04
N ASN A 4 7.36 2.08 5.82
CA ASN A 4 8.00 0.86 5.34
C ASN A 4 6.95 -0.10 4.73
N VAL A 5 7.42 -1.15 4.08
CA VAL A 5 6.55 -2.13 3.40
C VAL A 5 5.56 -2.82 4.35
N HIS A 6 5.90 -3.00 5.64
CA HIS A 6 4.98 -3.58 6.64
C HIS A 6 3.86 -2.61 6.97
N ASP A 7 4.16 -1.33 7.23
CA ASP A 7 3.14 -0.31 7.51
C ASP A 7 2.11 -0.22 6.36
N ILE A 8 2.60 -0.30 5.13
CA ILE A 8 1.78 -0.23 3.91
C ILE A 8 0.95 -1.50 3.74
N ALA A 9 1.56 -2.67 3.97
CA ALA A 9 0.89 -3.96 3.93
C ALA A 9 -0.26 -4.01 4.96
N GLU A 10 -0.03 -3.52 6.18
CA GLU A 10 -1.04 -3.40 7.23
C GLU A 10 -2.15 -2.41 6.84
N ARG A 11 -1.79 -1.23 6.30
CA ARG A 11 -2.74 -0.23 5.81
C ARG A 11 -3.72 -0.81 4.79
N TYR A 12 -3.22 -1.56 3.80
CA TYR A 12 -4.04 -2.13 2.74
C TYR A 12 -4.57 -3.53 3.06
N GLY A 13 -4.22 -4.11 4.22
CA GLY A 13 -4.65 -5.45 4.61
C GLY A 13 -4.14 -6.58 3.72
N VAL A 14 -2.98 -6.38 3.07
CA VAL A 14 -2.37 -7.34 2.14
C VAL A 14 -1.01 -7.80 2.66
N ALA A 15 -0.47 -8.88 2.09
CA ALA A 15 0.88 -9.31 2.41
C ALA A 15 1.95 -8.40 1.77
N CYS A 16 3.13 -8.28 2.37
CA CYS A 16 4.23 -7.45 1.82
C CYS A 16 4.63 -7.85 0.39
N HIS A 17 4.52 -9.13 0.03
CA HIS A 17 4.81 -9.58 -1.34
C HIS A 17 3.84 -8.99 -2.38
N THR A 18 2.59 -8.72 -1.98
CA THR A 18 1.58 -8.08 -2.83
C THR A 18 1.99 -6.63 -3.12
N ILE A 19 2.51 -5.93 -2.12
CA ILE A 19 3.04 -4.56 -2.29
C ILE A 19 4.17 -4.56 -3.33
N TRP A 20 5.13 -5.48 -3.22
CA TRP A 20 6.21 -5.60 -4.20
C TRP A 20 5.72 -5.98 -5.60
N ARG A 21 4.69 -6.82 -5.69
CA ARG A 21 4.03 -7.12 -6.96
C ARG A 21 3.40 -5.86 -7.56
N TRP A 22 2.66 -5.09 -6.78
CA TRP A 22 2.07 -3.83 -7.23
C TRP A 22 3.11 -2.80 -7.70
N VAL A 23 4.26 -2.73 -7.04
CA VAL A 23 5.37 -1.88 -7.50
C VAL A 23 5.92 -2.38 -8.83
N LYS A 24 6.00 -3.70 -9.03
CA LYS A 24 6.47 -4.31 -10.29
C LYS A 24 5.49 -4.11 -11.44
N ASP A 25 4.19 -4.14 -11.15
CA ASP A 25 3.11 -3.90 -12.11
C ASP A 25 2.83 -2.39 -12.33
N ASP A 26 3.70 -1.49 -11.85
CA ASP A 26 3.55 -0.02 -11.90
C ASP A 26 2.19 0.47 -11.35
N PHE A 27 1.59 -0.31 -10.46
CA PHE A 27 0.31 -0.03 -9.84
C PHE A 27 0.47 0.83 -8.58
N LEU A 28 1.49 0.56 -7.78
CA LEU A 28 1.84 1.35 -6.59
C LEU A 28 3.03 2.26 -6.92
N PRO A 29 3.10 3.49 -6.40
CA PRO A 29 4.27 4.35 -6.55
C PRO A 29 5.56 3.62 -6.15
N ARG A 30 6.65 3.91 -6.87
CA ARG A 30 7.96 3.32 -6.60
C ARG A 30 8.50 3.81 -5.24
N PRO A 31 9.10 2.93 -4.42
CA PRO A 31 9.68 3.35 -3.16
C PRO A 31 10.92 4.21 -3.35
N TYR A 32 11.12 5.13 -2.42
CA TYR A 32 12.41 5.79 -2.18
C TYR A 32 13.36 4.78 -1.54
N MET A 33 14.51 4.59 -2.17
CA MET A 33 15.55 3.68 -1.70
C MET A 33 16.61 4.47 -0.91
N PHE A 34 16.62 4.31 0.41
CA PHE A 34 17.61 4.94 1.30
C PHE A 34 18.89 4.11 1.47
N GLY A 35 18.93 2.91 0.88
CA GLY A 35 20.02 1.95 0.96
C GLY A 35 19.55 0.55 0.57
N PRO A 36 20.44 -0.45 0.56
CA PRO A 36 20.09 -1.83 0.29
C PRO A 36 19.07 -2.33 1.35
N GLY A 37 17.86 -2.65 0.89
CA GLY A 37 16.76 -3.13 1.75
C GLY A 37 15.94 -2.04 2.45
N ALA A 38 16.28 -0.76 2.31
CA ALA A 38 15.58 0.35 2.95
C ALA A 38 14.63 1.06 1.96
N ALA A 39 13.61 0.33 1.52
CA ALA A 39 12.54 0.87 0.68
C ALA A 39 11.47 1.56 1.53
N ARG A 40 11.16 2.81 1.19
CA ARG A 40 10.21 3.64 1.92
C ARG A 40 9.28 4.35 0.95
N TRP A 41 8.03 4.53 1.35
CA TRP A 41 7.06 5.31 0.60
C TRP A 41 6.76 6.60 1.34
N SER A 42 6.64 7.70 0.61
CA SER A 42 6.18 8.95 1.21
C SER A 42 4.68 8.86 1.46
N GLU A 43 4.25 9.51 2.54
CA GLU A 43 2.83 9.67 2.85
C GLU A 43 2.06 10.42 1.75
N GLU A 44 2.71 11.38 1.07
CA GLU A 44 2.10 12.18 0.01
C GLU A 44 1.84 11.34 -1.25
N ASP A 45 2.80 10.49 -1.62
CA ASP A 45 2.65 9.54 -2.72
C ASP A 45 1.53 8.53 -2.44
N LEU A 46 1.50 7.98 -1.23
CA LEU A 46 0.43 7.06 -0.83
C LEU A 46 -0.93 7.75 -0.82
N ARG A 47 -1.02 8.99 -0.33
CA ARG A 47 -2.27 9.76 -0.33
C ARG A 47 -2.76 10.08 -1.74
N THR A 48 -1.85 10.38 -2.65
CA THR A 48 -2.16 10.60 -4.07
C THR A 48 -2.68 9.31 -4.69
N PHE A 49 -1.99 8.18 -4.44
CA PHE A 49 -2.44 6.86 -4.85
C PHE A 49 -3.81 6.51 -4.27
N ASP A 50 -4.05 6.75 -2.97
CA ASP A 50 -5.35 6.54 -2.32
C ASP A 50 -6.45 7.44 -2.90
N ALA A 51 -6.13 8.65 -3.38
CA ALA A 51 -7.10 9.49 -4.07
C ALA A 51 -7.48 8.94 -5.46
N GLU A 52 -6.50 8.43 -6.21
CA GLU A 52 -6.70 7.81 -7.52
C GLU A 52 -7.33 6.41 -7.44
N PHE A 53 -7.00 5.66 -6.39
CA PHE A 53 -7.44 4.28 -6.16
C PHE A 53 -8.71 4.19 -5.32
N GLY A 54 -8.90 5.09 -4.35
CA GLY A 54 -10.11 5.23 -3.55
C GLY A 54 -11.31 5.68 -4.39
N ALA A 55 -11.07 6.40 -5.50
CA ALA A 55 -12.09 6.62 -6.53
C ALA A 55 -12.58 5.33 -7.20
N ARG A 56 -11.81 4.24 -7.11
CA ARG A 56 -12.10 2.92 -7.71
C ARG A 56 -12.57 1.87 -6.71
N SER A 57 -12.54 2.17 -5.40
CA SER A 57 -12.77 1.18 -4.33
C SER A 57 -13.83 1.61 -3.31
N THR A 58 -14.87 2.33 -3.75
CA THR A 58 -15.99 2.68 -2.86
C THR A 58 -16.95 1.51 -2.60
N GLU A 59 -16.70 0.32 -3.16
CA GLU A 59 -17.61 -0.84 -3.05
C GLU A 59 -16.97 -2.08 -2.41
N TRP A 60 -16.00 -1.92 -1.49
CA TRP A 60 -15.62 -3.05 -0.64
C TRP A 60 -16.49 -3.07 0.61
N PRO A 61 -17.50 -3.96 0.73
CA PRO A 61 -18.23 -4.09 1.98
C PRO A 61 -17.23 -4.55 3.06
N SER A 62 -17.10 -3.74 4.11
CA SER A 62 -16.56 -4.17 5.40
C SER A 62 -17.40 -5.34 5.94
N SER A 63 -17.17 -6.53 5.42
CA SER A 63 -17.51 -7.79 6.06
C SER A 63 -16.21 -8.56 6.22
N ARG A 64 -15.44 -8.17 7.23
CA ARG A 64 -14.66 -9.17 7.95
C ARG A 64 -15.69 -10.05 8.66
N PRO A 65 -15.78 -11.36 8.37
CA PRO A 65 -16.54 -12.23 9.25
C PRO A 65 -15.86 -12.19 10.62
N GLN A 66 -16.57 -11.62 11.59
CA GLN A 66 -16.24 -11.75 13.00
C GLN A 66 -16.42 -13.23 13.32
N VAL A 67 -15.31 -13.93 13.52
CA VAL A 67 -15.32 -15.32 14.01
C VAL A 67 -15.75 -15.25 15.48
N ASP A 68 -16.85 -15.94 15.81
CA ASP A 68 -17.32 -16.22 17.16
C ASP A 68 -16.42 -17.26 17.83
#